data_AF-A0A6A3D0V6-F1
#
_entry.id   AF-A0A6A3D0V6-F1
#
_cell.length_a   1.000
_cell.length_b   1.000
_cell.length_c   1.000
_cell.angle_alpha   90.00
_cell.angle_beta   90.00
_cell.angle_gamma   90.00
#
_symmetry.space_group_name_H-M   'P 1'
#
loop_
_entity.id
_entity.type
_entity.pdbx_description
1 polymer ?
#
loop_
_entity_poly.entity_id
_entity_poly.type
_entity_poly.pdbx_seq_one_letter_code
_entity_poly.pdbx_strand_id
1 'polypeptide(L)'
;MAEHRRSSDTRTVSSLPFLHSNDSSSISKLIYTRNDRPYSSVLESSIQNLRFNTAATPKPLLIVTPSDASHIQATIHCSKMNGLQVRTRSGGHDFEGLSYVSEAPLFSLIWLISDWSHDVENCVAWVQSGATVAAEATVHSSEKYGLAVDNVIDAHVIDANGRILDRKSMGEDLFWAIRGGAGGNFGIVSEWKLKLVPVPPTVTFFYVTKTMEQRTAQLIQQWQFIAHKSPKI
;
A
#
# COMPACT_ATOMS: atom_id res chain seq x y z
N MET A 1 3.99 -45.58 -15.91
CA MET A 1 4.33 -45.30 -14.50
C MET A 1 4.55 -43.81 -14.36
N ALA A 2 3.57 -43.09 -13.82
CA ALA A 2 3.67 -41.66 -13.53
C ALA A 2 3.01 -41.43 -12.17
N GLU A 3 3.81 -41.44 -11.11
CA GLU A 3 3.38 -41.12 -9.75
C GLU A 3 3.70 -39.65 -9.40
N HIS A 4 2.63 -38.92 -9.13
CA HIS A 4 2.46 -37.97 -8.03
C HIS A 4 3.62 -37.00 -7.67
N ARG A 5 3.55 -35.77 -8.22
CA ARG A 5 4.04 -34.54 -7.57
C ARG A 5 2.87 -33.77 -6.92
N ARG A 6 2.30 -34.32 -5.84
CA ARG A 6 1.13 -33.74 -5.13
C ARG A 6 1.42 -33.32 -3.68
N SER A 7 2.69 -33.16 -3.27
CA SER A 7 3.04 -33.18 -1.83
C SER A 7 3.95 -32.04 -1.31
N SER A 8 4.39 -31.09 -2.15
CA SER A 8 5.33 -30.04 -1.72
C SER A 8 4.64 -28.73 -1.27
N ASP A 9 3.54 -28.31 -1.87
CA ASP A 9 2.88 -27.03 -1.54
C ASP A 9 2.12 -27.05 -0.20
N THR A 10 1.51 -28.19 0.16
CA THR A 10 0.75 -28.32 1.41
C THR A 10 1.65 -28.39 2.64
N ARG A 11 2.87 -28.96 2.53
CA ARG A 11 3.79 -29.09 3.67
C ARG A 11 4.33 -27.75 4.16
N THR A 12 4.65 -26.84 3.25
CA THR A 12 5.21 -25.51 3.56
C THR A 12 4.18 -24.57 4.20
N VAL A 13 2.89 -24.75 3.86
CA VAL A 13 1.80 -24.00 4.47
C VAL A 13 1.46 -24.58 5.85
N SER A 14 1.41 -25.91 5.99
CA SER A 14 1.13 -26.58 7.29
C SER A 14 2.24 -26.42 8.34
N SER A 15 3.46 -26.05 7.93
CA SER A 15 4.59 -25.82 8.84
C SER A 15 4.66 -24.39 9.39
N LEU A 16 3.74 -23.50 9.01
CA LEU A 16 3.66 -22.15 9.55
C LEU A 16 3.06 -22.21 10.98
N PRO A 17 3.79 -21.81 12.04
CA PRO A 17 3.32 -21.89 13.43
C PRO A 17 2.00 -21.16 13.69
N PHE A 18 1.63 -20.21 12.83
CA PHE A 18 0.41 -19.42 12.92
C PHE A 18 -0.89 -20.22 12.74
N LEU A 19 -0.84 -21.36 12.05
CA LEU A 19 -2.01 -22.24 11.89
C LEU A 19 -2.33 -23.09 13.15
N HIS A 20 -1.43 -23.10 14.14
CA HIS A 20 -1.54 -23.93 15.35
C HIS A 20 -1.85 -23.12 16.63
N SER A 21 -2.21 -21.85 16.50
CA SER A 21 -2.71 -21.04 17.62
C SER A 21 -4.06 -21.57 18.14
N ASN A 22 -4.24 -21.58 19.47
CA ASN A 22 -5.45 -22.03 20.18
C ASN A 22 -6.73 -21.24 19.85
N ASP A 23 -6.64 -20.20 19.01
CA ASP A 23 -7.77 -19.43 18.46
C ASP A 23 -7.86 -19.58 16.92
N SER A 24 -7.74 -20.83 16.45
CA SER A 24 -7.64 -21.20 15.04
C SER A 24 -8.81 -20.74 14.17
N SER A 25 -9.97 -20.49 14.76
CA SER A 25 -11.18 -20.05 14.05
C SER A 25 -11.16 -18.58 13.62
N SER A 26 -10.42 -17.73 14.34
CA SER A 26 -10.33 -16.29 14.07
C SER A 26 -9.23 -15.99 13.05
N ILE A 27 -8.07 -16.65 13.20
CA ILE A 27 -6.89 -16.46 12.33
C ILE A 27 -7.11 -17.05 10.93
N SER A 28 -7.82 -18.18 10.81
CA SER A 28 -8.13 -18.77 9.49
C SER A 28 -8.97 -17.86 8.60
N LYS A 29 -9.72 -16.90 9.17
CA LYS A 29 -10.47 -15.91 8.40
C LYS A 29 -9.59 -14.80 7.81
N LEU A 30 -8.36 -14.65 8.31
CA LEU A 30 -7.41 -13.62 7.90
C LEU A 30 -6.41 -14.12 6.85
N ILE A 31 -6.41 -15.43 6.55
CA ILE A 31 -5.43 -16.06 5.66
C ILE A 31 -6.18 -16.72 4.51
N TYR A 32 -5.79 -16.39 3.28
CA TYR A 32 -6.32 -17.00 2.07
C TYR A 32 -5.20 -17.72 1.32
N THR A 33 -5.40 -19.01 1.12
CA THR A 33 -4.54 -19.89 0.32
C THR A 33 -5.17 -20.13 -1.05
N ARG A 34 -4.39 -20.63 -2.02
CA ARG A 34 -4.88 -20.88 -3.39
C ARG A 34 -6.06 -21.87 -3.46
N ASN A 35 -6.27 -22.68 -2.44
CA ASN A 35 -7.36 -23.65 -2.37
C ASN A 35 -8.67 -23.05 -1.85
N ASP A 36 -8.62 -21.86 -1.25
CA ASP A 36 -9.77 -21.20 -0.68
C ASP A 36 -10.61 -20.54 -1.78
N ARG A 37 -11.93 -20.73 -1.73
CA ARG A 37 -12.87 -20.12 -2.68
C ARG A 37 -12.68 -18.60 -2.86
N PRO A 38 -12.50 -17.78 -1.80
CA PRO A 38 -12.33 -16.33 -1.95
C PRO A 38 -10.93 -15.89 -2.41
N TYR A 39 -9.95 -16.80 -2.58
CA TYR A 39 -8.57 -16.42 -2.88
C TYR A 39 -8.45 -15.53 -4.12
N SER A 40 -9.03 -15.96 -5.25
CA SER A 40 -8.93 -15.21 -6.50
C SER A 40 -9.62 -13.85 -6.40
N SER A 41 -10.82 -13.80 -5.80
CA SER A 41 -11.54 -12.53 -5.63
C SER A 41 -10.80 -11.55 -4.72
N VAL A 42 -10.19 -12.05 -3.64
CA VAL A 42 -9.37 -11.23 -2.72
C VAL A 42 -8.13 -10.72 -3.42
N LEU A 43 -7.44 -11.59 -4.17
CA LEU A 43 -6.26 -11.20 -4.94
C LEU A 43 -6.60 -10.14 -5.99
N GLU A 44 -7.67 -10.33 -6.75
CA GLU A 44 -8.03 -9.51 -7.91
C GLU A 44 -8.72 -8.19 -7.54
N SER A 45 -9.31 -8.09 -6.34
CA SER A 45 -10.09 -6.92 -5.87
C SER A 45 -9.40 -5.56 -6.00
N SER A 46 -8.07 -5.52 -5.91
CA SER A 46 -7.25 -4.30 -5.94
C SER A 46 -6.12 -4.36 -6.97
N ILE A 47 -6.17 -5.28 -7.95
CA ILE A 47 -5.24 -5.26 -9.07
C ILE A 47 -5.66 -4.16 -10.04
N GLN A 48 -4.86 -3.11 -10.14
CA GLN A 48 -5.15 -1.96 -11.00
C GLN A 48 -4.58 -2.15 -12.41
N ASN A 49 -3.38 -2.74 -12.53
CA ASN A 49 -2.77 -3.01 -13.83
C ASN A 49 -3.04 -4.46 -14.26
N LEU A 50 -4.04 -4.63 -15.14
CA LEU A 50 -4.48 -5.93 -15.65
C LEU A 50 -3.43 -6.67 -16.49
N ARG A 51 -2.35 -5.99 -16.95
CA ARG A 51 -1.19 -6.63 -17.59
C ARG A 51 -0.62 -7.76 -16.74
N PHE A 52 -0.73 -7.64 -15.41
CA PHE A 52 -0.23 -8.59 -14.43
C PHE A 52 -1.29 -9.53 -13.86
N ASN A 53 -2.50 -9.53 -14.44
CA ASN A 53 -3.55 -10.48 -14.06
C ASN A 53 -3.72 -11.56 -15.14
N THR A 54 -2.65 -12.33 -15.38
CA THR A 54 -2.66 -13.43 -16.35
C THR A 54 -2.42 -14.76 -15.65
N ALA A 55 -2.81 -15.87 -16.30
CA ALA A 55 -2.55 -17.21 -15.78
C ALA A 55 -1.06 -17.53 -15.59
N ALA A 56 -0.19 -16.89 -16.38
CA ALA A 56 1.27 -17.06 -16.31
C ALA A 56 1.92 -16.22 -15.20
N THR A 57 1.22 -15.21 -14.65
CA THR A 57 1.79 -14.34 -13.63
C THR A 57 1.91 -15.09 -12.30
N PRO A 58 3.07 -15.08 -11.63
CA PRO A 58 3.24 -15.69 -10.32
C PRO A 58 2.22 -15.14 -9.32
N LYS A 59 1.47 -16.05 -8.68
CA LYS A 59 0.50 -15.70 -7.64
C LYS A 59 1.07 -16.00 -6.25
N PRO A 60 0.72 -15.20 -5.22
CA PRO A 60 1.13 -15.45 -3.85
C PRO A 60 0.87 -16.89 -3.40
N LEU A 61 1.69 -17.40 -2.48
CA LEU A 61 1.40 -18.67 -1.81
C LEU A 61 0.19 -18.52 -0.87
N LEU A 62 0.15 -17.38 -0.17
CA LEU A 62 -0.92 -17.00 0.74
C LEU A 62 -1.08 -15.47 0.78
N ILE A 63 -2.30 -15.04 1.07
CA ILE A 63 -2.66 -13.64 1.30
C ILE A 63 -3.08 -13.51 2.76
N VAL A 64 -2.47 -12.58 3.48
CA VAL A 64 -2.82 -12.22 4.85
C VAL A 64 -3.54 -10.87 4.84
N THR A 65 -4.72 -10.81 5.43
CA THR A 65 -5.48 -9.57 5.68
C THR A 65 -5.44 -9.27 7.18
N PRO A 66 -4.34 -8.71 7.72
CA PRO A 66 -4.16 -8.50 9.15
C PRO A 66 -5.17 -7.50 9.71
N SER A 67 -5.90 -7.85 10.77
CA SER A 67 -6.76 -6.88 11.48
C SER A 67 -6.05 -6.05 12.56
N ASP A 68 -4.78 -6.35 12.83
CA ASP A 68 -3.99 -5.75 13.91
C ASP A 68 -2.49 -5.81 13.55
N ALA A 69 -1.68 -4.93 14.15
CA ALA A 69 -0.24 -4.88 13.92
C ALA A 69 0.46 -6.20 14.31
N SER A 70 -0.02 -6.91 15.33
CA SER A 70 0.51 -8.22 15.74
C SER A 70 0.45 -9.27 14.64
N HIS A 71 -0.59 -9.25 13.79
CA HIS A 71 -0.69 -10.13 12.63
C HIS A 71 0.38 -9.83 11.57
N ILE A 72 0.78 -8.56 11.41
CA ILE A 72 1.88 -8.16 10.54
C ILE A 72 3.21 -8.67 11.10
N GLN A 73 3.48 -8.42 12.40
CA GLN A 73 4.70 -8.87 13.08
C GLN A 73 4.87 -10.38 12.95
N ALA A 74 3.80 -11.13 13.20
CA ALA A 74 3.77 -12.57 13.05
C ALA A 74 4.05 -13.03 11.62
N THR A 75 3.43 -12.37 10.62
CA THR A 75 3.65 -12.73 9.22
C THR A 75 5.12 -12.53 8.84
N ILE A 76 5.74 -11.41 9.24
CA ILE A 76 7.17 -11.16 9.03
C ILE A 76 8.02 -12.26 9.67
N HIS A 77 7.72 -12.60 10.93
CA HIS A 77 8.46 -13.62 11.68
C HIS A 77 8.37 -15.00 11.00
N CYS A 78 7.16 -15.45 10.65
CA CYS A 78 6.93 -16.73 9.99
C CYS A 78 7.53 -16.77 8.59
N SER A 79 7.40 -15.69 7.81
CA SER A 79 8.01 -15.59 6.47
C SER A 79 9.53 -15.67 6.55
N LYS A 80 10.17 -15.01 7.52
CA LYS A 80 11.61 -15.08 7.75
C LYS A 80 12.09 -16.50 8.12
N MET A 81 11.35 -17.19 8.99
CA MET A 81 11.64 -18.58 9.36
C MET A 81 11.56 -19.55 8.18
N ASN A 82 10.66 -19.30 7.23
CA ASN A 82 10.39 -20.18 6.10
C ASN A 82 11.03 -19.70 4.78
N GLY A 83 11.85 -18.64 4.81
CA GLY A 83 12.49 -18.08 3.62
C GLY A 83 11.52 -17.53 2.58
N LEU A 84 10.33 -17.08 3.00
CA LEU A 84 9.34 -16.50 2.11
C LEU A 84 9.56 -14.99 1.97
N GLN A 85 9.59 -14.51 0.73
CA GLN A 85 9.55 -13.07 0.48
C GLN A 85 8.16 -12.53 0.84
N VAL A 86 8.11 -11.32 1.41
CA VAL A 86 6.85 -10.63 1.70
C VAL A 86 6.65 -9.51 0.69
N ARG A 87 5.44 -9.43 0.13
CA ARG A 87 4.94 -8.29 -0.63
C ARG A 87 3.84 -7.61 0.16
N THR A 88 3.92 -6.29 0.28
CA THR A 88 2.92 -5.50 0.99
C THR A 88 2.05 -4.78 -0.02
N ARG A 89 0.73 -4.86 0.15
CA ARG A 89 -0.24 -4.21 -0.70
C ARG A 89 -1.17 -3.36 0.14
N SER A 90 -1.33 -2.11 -0.28
CA SER A 90 -2.40 -1.20 0.16
C SER A 90 -3.47 -1.15 -0.94
N GLY A 91 -3.49 -0.11 -1.77
CA GLY A 91 -4.46 0.08 -2.86
C GLY A 91 -4.14 -0.63 -4.18
N GLY A 92 -2.96 -1.24 -4.33
CA GLY A 92 -2.59 -2.02 -5.51
C GLY A 92 -2.36 -1.22 -6.81
N HIS A 93 -2.13 0.09 -6.70
CA HIS A 93 -1.79 0.99 -7.82
C HIS A 93 -0.33 0.93 -8.28
N ASP A 94 0.40 -0.13 -7.93
CA ASP A 94 1.78 -0.30 -8.40
C ASP A 94 1.79 -0.54 -9.92
N PHE A 95 2.42 0.36 -10.68
CA PHE A 95 2.40 0.29 -12.15
C PHE A 95 3.08 -0.95 -12.72
N GLU A 96 3.99 -1.56 -11.96
CA GLU A 96 4.69 -2.80 -12.31
C GLU A 96 4.18 -4.01 -11.51
N GLY A 97 3.07 -3.86 -10.77
CA GLY A 97 2.47 -4.92 -9.98
C GLY A 97 3.34 -5.44 -8.82
N LEU A 98 4.37 -4.71 -8.40
CA LEU A 98 5.36 -5.18 -7.40
C LEU A 98 4.77 -5.43 -6.00
N SER A 99 3.57 -4.92 -5.74
CA SER A 99 2.82 -5.18 -4.50
C SER A 99 2.08 -6.53 -4.50
N TYR A 100 1.92 -7.19 -5.66
CA TYR A 100 1.18 -8.45 -5.79
C TYR A 100 1.79 -9.48 -6.75
N VAL A 101 2.93 -9.17 -7.37
CA VAL A 101 3.75 -10.09 -8.17
C VAL A 101 5.15 -10.15 -7.58
N SER A 102 5.83 -11.28 -7.76
CA SER A 102 7.24 -11.42 -7.43
C SER A 102 7.99 -12.25 -8.46
N GLU A 103 9.27 -11.95 -8.65
CA GLU A 103 10.21 -12.84 -9.35
C GLU A 103 10.55 -14.08 -8.52
N ALA A 104 10.45 -13.97 -7.17
CA ALA A 104 10.60 -15.12 -6.31
C ALA A 104 9.43 -16.11 -6.52
N PRO A 105 9.71 -17.42 -6.69
CA PRO A 105 8.68 -18.41 -7.02
C PRO A 105 7.64 -18.59 -5.91
N LEU A 106 8.01 -18.32 -4.66
CA LEU A 106 7.14 -18.39 -3.49
C LEU A 106 7.25 -17.10 -2.68
N PHE A 107 6.11 -16.45 -2.44
CA PHE A 107 6.03 -15.23 -1.65
C PHE A 107 4.68 -15.13 -0.94
N SER A 108 4.66 -14.39 0.17
CA SER A 108 3.46 -14.05 0.94
C SER A 108 3.03 -12.63 0.59
N LEU A 109 1.72 -12.39 0.53
CA LEU A 109 1.16 -11.05 0.34
C LEU A 109 0.48 -10.60 1.63
N ILE A 110 0.82 -9.41 2.12
CA ILE A 110 0.13 -8.74 3.23
C ILE A 110 -0.74 -7.64 2.63
N TRP A 111 -2.05 -7.75 2.77
CA TRP A 111 -2.99 -6.73 2.34
C TRP A 111 -3.42 -5.86 3.52
N LEU A 112 -2.93 -4.62 3.55
CA LEU A 112 -3.08 -3.70 4.68
C LEU A 112 -4.52 -3.25 4.88
N ILE A 113 -4.85 -2.98 6.14
CA ILE A 113 -6.16 -2.53 6.60
C ILE A 113 -6.41 -1.05 6.40
N SER A 114 -7.68 -0.71 6.28
CA SER A 114 -8.20 0.63 6.11
C SER A 114 -9.05 1.03 7.32
N ASP A 115 -8.51 1.93 8.13
CA ASP A 115 -9.22 2.64 9.18
C ASP A 115 -8.60 4.03 9.34
N TRP A 116 -9.31 4.94 10.00
CA TRP A 116 -8.80 6.27 10.29
C TRP A 116 -9.51 6.91 11.47
N SER A 117 -8.78 7.79 12.16
CA SER A 117 -9.31 8.65 13.21
C SER A 117 -8.81 10.07 13.02
N HIS A 118 -9.53 11.05 13.57
CA HIS A 118 -9.16 12.46 13.44
C HIS A 118 -9.39 13.23 14.73
N ASP A 119 -8.60 14.28 14.87
CA ASP A 119 -8.66 15.26 15.94
C ASP A 119 -8.74 16.64 15.29
N VAL A 120 -9.93 17.23 15.35
CA VAL A 120 -10.22 18.53 14.73
C VAL A 120 -9.52 19.67 15.50
N GLU A 121 -9.42 19.55 16.82
CA GLU A 121 -8.82 20.60 17.66
C GLU A 121 -7.32 20.73 17.38
N ASN A 122 -6.65 19.60 17.19
CA ASN A 122 -5.23 19.56 16.87
C ASN A 122 -4.94 19.55 15.36
N CYS A 123 -5.97 19.57 14.49
CA CYS A 123 -5.85 19.48 13.04
C CYS A 123 -4.99 18.29 12.58
N VAL A 124 -5.27 17.09 13.11
CA VAL A 124 -4.51 15.87 12.83
C VAL A 124 -5.43 14.72 12.49
N ALA A 125 -4.96 13.81 11.64
CA ALA A 125 -5.60 12.51 11.43
C ALA A 125 -4.58 11.36 11.50
N TRP A 126 -4.99 10.24 12.08
CA TRP A 126 -4.30 8.96 11.95
C TRP A 126 -5.01 8.15 10.87
N VAL A 127 -4.26 7.67 9.89
CA VAL A 127 -4.79 6.95 8.73
C VAL A 127 -3.99 5.67 8.53
N GLN A 128 -4.66 4.52 8.55
CA GLN A 128 -4.04 3.25 8.23
C GLN A 128 -3.70 3.17 6.74
N SER A 129 -2.60 2.50 6.43
CA SER A 129 -2.02 2.50 5.09
C SER A 129 -2.90 1.83 4.04
N GLY A 130 -3.86 0.98 4.39
CA GLY A 130 -4.83 0.42 3.45
C GLY A 130 -5.99 1.36 3.11
N ALA A 131 -6.15 2.49 3.82
CA ALA A 131 -7.16 3.49 3.47
C ALA A 131 -6.85 4.12 2.10
N THR A 132 -7.88 4.32 1.29
CA THR A 132 -7.73 4.88 -0.05
C THR A 132 -7.93 6.39 -0.04
N VAL A 133 -7.12 7.09 -0.85
CA VAL A 133 -7.25 8.53 -1.08
C VAL A 133 -7.89 8.76 -2.44
N ALA A 134 -8.70 9.82 -2.56
CA ALA A 134 -9.13 10.32 -3.86
C ALA A 134 -7.93 11.00 -4.54
N ALA A 135 -7.35 10.36 -5.56
CA ALA A 135 -6.12 10.81 -6.22
C ALA A 135 -6.18 12.26 -6.75
N GLU A 136 -7.36 12.71 -7.18
CA GLU A 136 -7.58 14.06 -7.68
C GLU A 136 -7.35 15.14 -6.61
N ALA A 137 -7.67 14.86 -5.34
CA ALA A 137 -7.50 15.82 -4.25
C ALA A 137 -6.01 16.12 -3.97
N THR A 138 -5.13 15.13 -4.16
CA THR A 138 -3.69 15.24 -3.88
C THR A 138 -2.97 16.10 -4.91
N VAL A 139 -3.28 15.95 -6.19
CA VAL A 139 -2.54 16.63 -7.27
C VAL A 139 -2.86 18.13 -7.31
N HIS A 140 -4.14 18.50 -7.28
CA HIS A 140 -4.57 19.90 -7.40
C HIS A 140 -4.11 20.77 -6.22
N SER A 141 -3.98 20.18 -5.03
CA SER A 141 -3.62 20.89 -3.81
C SER A 141 -2.10 20.99 -3.59
N SER A 142 -1.31 20.26 -4.39
CA SER A 142 0.13 20.09 -4.16
C SER A 142 0.94 21.39 -4.31
N GLU A 143 0.53 22.28 -5.21
CA GLU A 143 1.23 23.57 -5.39
C GLU A 143 1.16 24.43 -4.14
N LYS A 144 0.06 24.35 -3.40
CA LYS A 144 -0.21 25.15 -2.20
C LYS A 144 0.29 24.51 -0.91
N TYR A 145 0.08 23.20 -0.73
CA TYR A 145 0.35 22.50 0.53
C TYR A 145 1.52 21.51 0.47
N GLY A 146 2.20 21.40 -0.66
CA GLY A 146 3.23 20.37 -0.88
C GLY A 146 2.62 19.00 -1.15
N LEU A 147 3.47 17.98 -1.18
CA LEU A 147 3.06 16.59 -1.37
C LEU A 147 2.37 16.04 -0.10
N ALA A 148 1.67 14.92 -0.24
CA ALA A 148 1.07 14.24 0.90
C ALA A 148 2.11 13.92 2.00
N VAL A 149 3.32 13.51 1.60
CA VAL A 149 4.43 13.18 2.50
C VAL A 149 5.00 14.39 3.26
N ASP A 150 4.83 15.61 2.73
CA ASP A 150 5.26 16.85 3.39
C ASP A 150 4.38 17.16 4.62
N ASN A 151 3.17 16.60 4.65
CA ASN A 151 2.20 16.79 5.73
C ASN A 151 2.18 15.62 6.73
N VAL A 152 3.08 14.65 6.59
CA VAL A 152 3.27 13.56 7.57
C VAL A 152 4.06 14.08 8.77
N ILE A 153 3.50 13.92 9.97
CA ILE A 153 4.13 14.35 11.23
C ILE A 153 4.60 13.19 12.13
N ASP A 154 4.05 11.99 11.93
CA ASP A 154 4.43 10.74 12.61
C ASP A 154 3.97 9.53 11.77
N ALA A 155 4.44 8.33 12.11
CA ALA A 155 4.05 7.08 11.46
C ALA A 155 4.30 5.87 12.37
N HIS A 156 3.54 4.80 12.20
CA HIS A 156 3.84 3.48 12.77
C HIS A 156 4.43 2.58 11.70
N VAL A 157 5.64 2.09 11.93
CA VAL A 157 6.38 1.21 11.02
C VAL A 157 6.74 -0.09 11.72
N ILE A 158 6.52 -1.21 11.04
CA ILE A 158 6.98 -2.53 11.46
C ILE A 158 8.26 -2.86 10.70
N ASP A 159 9.36 -3.01 11.44
CA ASP A 159 10.68 -3.31 10.86
C ASP A 159 10.87 -4.81 10.55
N ALA A 160 12.03 -5.17 9.98
CA ALA A 160 12.36 -6.54 9.61
C ALA A 160 12.53 -7.51 10.81
N ASN A 161 12.57 -7.00 12.04
CA ASN A 161 12.57 -7.77 13.27
C ASN A 161 11.16 -7.85 13.89
N GLY A 162 10.16 -7.25 13.25
CA GLY A 162 8.80 -7.18 13.76
C GLY A 162 8.63 -6.17 14.89
N ARG A 163 9.51 -5.18 15.06
CA ARG A 163 9.30 -4.11 16.07
C ARG A 163 8.39 -3.04 15.49
N ILE A 164 7.42 -2.59 16.29
CA ILE A 164 6.58 -1.44 15.94
C ILE A 164 7.31 -0.18 16.41
N LEU A 165 7.56 0.74 15.49
CA LEU A 165 8.29 1.97 15.72
C LEU A 165 7.40 3.16 15.40
N ASP A 166 7.31 4.10 16.35
CA ASP A 166 6.84 5.48 16.12
C ASP A 166 8.00 6.37 15.67
N ARG A 167 7.75 7.64 15.33
CA ARG A 167 8.81 8.57 14.89
C ARG A 167 9.98 8.64 15.86
N LYS A 168 9.67 8.69 17.16
CA LYS A 168 10.67 8.82 18.22
C LYS A 168 11.60 7.61 18.29
N SER A 169 11.04 6.41 18.19
CA SER A 169 11.79 5.16 18.28
C SER A 169 12.45 4.74 16.97
N MET A 170 11.90 5.13 15.81
CA MET A 170 12.54 4.89 14.51
C MET A 170 13.71 5.83 14.22
N GLY A 171 13.70 7.03 14.83
CA GLY A 171 14.68 8.08 14.57
C GLY A 171 14.42 8.85 13.26
N GLU A 172 15.06 10.02 13.13
CA GLU A 172 14.76 10.93 12.02
C GLU A 172 15.23 10.42 10.65
N ASP A 173 16.28 9.58 10.59
CA ASP A 173 16.77 9.02 9.33
C ASP A 173 15.75 8.08 8.68
N LEU A 174 15.18 7.16 9.48
CA LEU A 174 14.14 6.26 8.99
C LEU A 174 12.84 7.02 8.71
N PHE A 175 12.49 7.98 9.57
CA PHE A 175 11.32 8.84 9.35
C PHE A 175 11.44 9.70 8.07
N TRP A 176 12.65 10.14 7.72
CA TRP A 176 12.91 10.79 6.43
C TRP A 176 12.77 9.80 5.27
N ALA A 177 13.37 8.61 5.38
CA ALA A 177 13.39 7.62 4.31
C ALA A 177 11.99 7.14 3.91
N ILE A 178 11.09 6.92 4.87
CA ILE A 178 9.72 6.44 4.57
C ILE A 178 8.85 7.51 3.89
N ARG A 179 9.20 8.80 3.98
CA ARG A 179 8.45 9.92 3.39
C ARG A 179 8.87 10.24 1.95
N GLY A 180 9.22 9.23 1.17
CA GLY A 180 9.55 9.40 -0.26
C GLY A 180 10.49 8.33 -0.84
N GLY A 181 11.12 7.50 -0.03
CA GLY A 181 12.09 6.47 -0.45
C GLY A 181 11.50 5.21 -1.10
N ALA A 182 10.29 5.32 -1.65
CA ALA A 182 9.46 4.24 -2.20
C ALA A 182 9.05 3.16 -1.18
N GLY A 183 7.87 2.58 -1.40
CA GLY A 183 7.29 1.57 -0.52
C GLY A 183 8.05 0.24 -0.55
N GLY A 184 8.05 -0.47 0.58
CA GLY A 184 8.56 -1.85 0.68
C GLY A 184 10.05 -2.01 1.00
N ASN A 185 10.83 -0.93 1.05
CA ASN A 185 12.27 -0.99 1.34
C ASN A 185 12.61 -0.96 2.83
N PHE A 186 11.89 -0.15 3.60
CA PHE A 186 12.28 0.22 4.97
C PHE A 186 11.38 -0.40 6.07
N GLY A 187 10.57 -1.39 5.70
CA GLY A 187 9.59 -2.01 6.57
C GLY A 187 8.16 -1.83 6.05
N ILE A 188 7.20 -2.18 6.90
CA ILE A 188 5.77 -2.08 6.61
C ILE A 188 5.20 -0.92 7.40
N VAL A 189 4.83 0.16 6.71
CA VAL A 189 4.11 1.26 7.36
C VAL A 189 2.66 0.80 7.58
N SER A 190 2.22 0.74 8.84
CA SER A 190 0.84 0.40 9.17
C SER A 190 -0.04 1.63 9.21
N GLU A 191 0.46 2.74 9.76
CA GLU A 191 -0.32 3.97 10.01
C GLU A 191 0.51 5.23 9.77
N TRP A 192 -0.17 6.28 9.32
CA TRP A 192 0.38 7.62 9.12
C TRP A 192 -0.36 8.62 9.98
N LYS A 193 0.38 9.51 10.65
CA LYS A 193 -0.17 10.69 11.30
C LYS A 193 0.01 11.89 10.38
N LEU A 194 -1.10 12.44 9.90
CA LEU A 194 -1.15 13.54 8.96
C LEU A 194 -1.55 14.82 9.65
N LYS A 195 -0.92 15.93 9.28
CA LYS A 195 -1.39 17.27 9.58
C LYS A 195 -2.46 17.65 8.56
N LEU A 196 -3.64 18.03 9.05
CA LEU A 196 -4.73 18.52 8.22
C LEU A 196 -4.46 19.96 7.77
N VAL A 197 -4.84 20.27 6.53
CA VAL A 197 -4.66 21.60 5.95
C VAL A 197 -6.01 22.29 5.77
N PRO A 198 -6.09 23.61 6.00
CA PRO A 198 -7.35 24.34 5.84
C PRO A 198 -7.66 24.51 4.35
N VAL A 199 -8.89 24.19 3.96
CA VAL A 199 -9.41 24.37 2.59
C VAL A 199 -10.60 25.33 2.65
N PRO A 200 -10.72 26.31 1.73
CA PRO A 200 -11.88 27.19 1.71
C PRO A 200 -13.17 26.39 1.48
N PRO A 201 -14.32 26.85 2.01
CA PRO A 201 -15.60 26.15 1.85
C PRO A 201 -16.09 26.11 0.39
N THR A 202 -15.47 26.86 -0.51
CA THR A 202 -15.79 26.89 -1.94
C THR A 202 -14.51 26.92 -2.75
N VAL A 203 -14.40 26.00 -3.72
CA VAL A 203 -13.30 25.89 -4.68
C VAL A 203 -13.88 25.92 -6.09
N THR A 204 -13.21 26.60 -7.01
CA THR A 204 -13.65 26.72 -8.41
C THR A 204 -12.81 25.80 -9.31
N PHE A 205 -13.46 24.93 -10.06
CA PHE A 205 -12.83 24.08 -11.08
C PHE A 205 -13.33 24.48 -12.47
N PHE A 206 -12.44 24.45 -13.46
CA PHE A 206 -12.80 24.62 -14.87
C PHE A 206 -12.03 23.62 -15.74
N TYR A 207 -12.69 23.13 -16.79
CA TYR A 207 -12.10 22.26 -17.79
C TYR A 207 -12.29 22.91 -19.17
N VAL A 208 -11.18 23.19 -19.86
CA VAL A 208 -11.20 23.80 -21.18
C VAL A 208 -10.56 22.84 -22.18
N THR A 209 -11.38 22.29 -23.07
CA THR A 209 -10.93 21.43 -24.15
C THR A 209 -10.54 22.26 -25.37
N LYS A 210 -9.38 21.96 -25.98
CA LYS A 210 -8.89 22.61 -27.21
C LYS A 210 -8.55 21.56 -28.27
N THR A 211 -8.82 21.87 -29.53
CA THR A 211 -8.45 21.00 -30.67
C THR A 211 -7.18 21.52 -31.36
N MET A 212 -6.52 20.71 -32.19
CA MET A 212 -5.24 21.10 -32.80
C MET A 212 -5.37 22.27 -33.78
N GLU A 213 -6.56 22.48 -34.35
CA GLU A 213 -6.88 23.58 -35.27
C GLU A 213 -6.88 24.95 -34.57
N GLN A 214 -6.98 24.99 -33.23
CA GLN A 214 -7.14 26.21 -32.43
C GLN A 214 -5.81 26.86 -32.00
N ARG A 215 -4.73 26.69 -32.78
CA ARG A 215 -3.37 27.13 -32.42
C ARG A 215 -2.91 26.59 -31.06
N THR A 216 -3.35 25.39 -30.70
CA THR A 216 -3.11 24.78 -29.37
C THR A 216 -1.63 24.68 -29.01
N ALA A 217 -0.73 24.52 -30.00
CA ALA A 217 0.71 24.56 -29.77
C ALA A 217 1.20 25.86 -29.11
N GLN A 218 0.66 27.02 -29.51
CA GLN A 218 1.02 28.32 -28.94
C GLN A 218 0.50 28.47 -27.50
N LEU A 219 -0.72 27.96 -27.24
CA LEU A 219 -1.30 27.95 -25.90
C LEU A 219 -0.51 27.04 -24.95
N ILE A 220 -0.13 25.84 -25.39
CA ILE A 220 0.71 24.92 -24.60
C ILE A 220 2.08 25.56 -24.33
N GLN A 221 2.69 26.18 -25.35
CA GLN A 221 3.96 26.89 -25.18
C GLN A 221 3.84 27.99 -24.12
N GLN A 222 2.80 28.81 -24.18
CA GLN A 222 2.57 29.84 -23.15
C GLN A 222 2.33 29.21 -21.78
N TRP A 223 1.47 28.20 -21.69
CA TRP A 223 1.15 27.47 -20.46
C TRP A 223 2.40 26.94 -19.76
N GLN A 224 3.34 26.34 -20.50
CA GLN A 224 4.61 25.84 -19.96
C GLN A 224 5.41 26.92 -19.21
N PHE A 225 5.39 28.17 -19.68
CA PHE A 225 6.14 29.27 -19.06
C PHE A 225 5.41 30.00 -17.93
N ILE A 226 4.07 29.93 -17.88
CA ILE A 226 3.26 30.70 -16.91
C ILE A 226 2.65 29.85 -15.80
N ALA A 227 2.36 28.57 -16.03
CA ALA A 227 1.58 27.73 -15.10
C ALA A 227 2.24 27.66 -13.72
N HIS A 228 3.51 27.26 -13.66
CA HIS A 228 4.28 27.15 -12.41
C HIS A 228 4.56 28.48 -11.69
N LYS A 229 4.33 29.63 -12.35
CA LYS A 229 4.51 30.97 -11.79
C LYS A 229 3.20 31.60 -11.32
N SER A 230 2.07 30.97 -11.63
CA SER A 230 0.76 31.50 -11.31
C SER A 230 0.54 31.50 -9.79
N PRO A 231 -0.30 32.40 -9.26
CA PRO A 231 -0.59 32.45 -7.84
C PRO A 231 -1.12 31.11 -7.33
N LYS A 232 -0.59 30.65 -6.20
CA LYS A 232 -1.04 29.45 -5.51
C LYS A 232 -2.31 29.80 -4.74
N ILE A 233 -3.47 29.44 -5.28
CA ILE A 233 -4.79 29.78 -4.73
C ILE A 233 -5.28 28.70 -3.77
#